data_AF-A0A925SL07-F1
#
_entry.id   AF-A0A925SL07-F1
#
_cell.length_a   1.000
_cell.length_b   1.000
_cell.length_c   1.000
_cell.angle_alpha   90.00
_cell.angle_beta   90.00
_cell.angle_gamma   90.00
#
_symmetry.space_group_name_H-M   'P 1'
#
loop_
_entity.id
_entity.type
_entity.pdbx_description
1 polymer ?
#
loop_
_entity_poly.entity_id
_entity_poly.type
_entity_poly.pdbx_seq_one_letter_code
_entity_poly.pdbx_strand_id
1 'polypeptide(L)' 'MLAATKGVARSRLLEVINQVAAEPFRVGDLQQADPDGRTNEVLLLGDWLVTYWADHAVREVRVVALERVDEG' A
#
# COMPACT_ATOMS: atom_id res chain seq x y z
N MET A 1 -0.34 14.11 26.42
CA MET A 1 -1.13 13.21 25.54
C MET A 1 -0.63 13.36 24.09
N LEU A 2 0.60 12.93 23.80
CA LEU A 2 1.23 13.03 22.46
C LEU A 2 1.85 11.69 21.98
N ALA A 3 2.16 10.78 22.91
CA ALA A 3 2.70 9.45 22.59
C ALA A 3 1.62 8.48 22.07
N ALA A 4 0.38 8.60 22.55
CA ALA A 4 -0.73 7.73 22.16
C ALA A 4 -1.09 7.89 20.67
N THR A 5 -1.00 9.11 20.12
CA THR A 5 -1.34 9.42 18.73
C THR A 5 -0.36 8.81 17.72
N LYS A 6 0.94 8.74 18.07
CA LYS A 6 1.96 8.07 17.24
C LYS A 6 1.69 6.56 17.14
N GLY A 7 1.20 5.95 18.22
CA GLY A 7 0.81 4.54 18.23
C GLY A 7 -0.33 4.25 17.26
N VAL A 8 -1.38 5.07 17.29
CA VAL A 8 -2.56 4.92 16.41
C VAL A 8 -2.19 5.07 14.93
N ALA A 9 -1.42 6.10 14.58
CA ALA A 9 -0.99 6.32 13.19
C ALA A 9 -0.12 5.15 12.68
N ARG A 10 0.79 4.64 13.51
CA ARG A 10 1.60 3.47 13.17
C ARG A 10 0.75 2.22 12.99
N SER A 11 -0.20 1.96 13.88
CA SER A 11 -1.10 0.80 13.78
C SER A 11 -1.90 0.82 12.48
N ARG A 12 -2.41 1.99 12.09
CA ARG A 12 -3.17 2.14 10.84
C ARG A 12 -2.32 1.87 9.61
N LEU A 13 -1.07 2.35 9.58
CA LEU A 13 -0.15 2.04 8.47
C LEU A 13 0.16 0.54 8.39
N LEU A 14 0.34 -0.12 9.53
CA LEU A 14 0.57 -1.56 9.58
C LEU A 14 -0.66 -2.35 9.10
N GLU A 15 -1.87 -1.90 9.43
CA GLU A 15 -3.10 -2.50 8.91
C GLU A 15 -3.17 -2.41 7.38
N VAL A 16 -2.82 -1.25 6.80
CA VAL A 16 -2.76 -1.05 5.35
C VAL A 16 -1.77 -2.03 4.70
N ILE A 17 -0.55 -2.15 5.25
CA ILE A 17 0.46 -3.07 4.73
C ILE A 17 0.00 -4.53 4.85
N ASN A 18 -0.61 -4.90 5.97
CA ASN A 18 -1.12 -6.25 6.20
C ASN A 18 -2.25 -6.62 5.22
N GLN A 19 -3.11 -5.66 4.85
CA GLN A 19 -4.16 -5.90 3.85
C GLN A 19 -3.56 -6.22 2.48
N VAL A 20 -2.53 -5.49 2.05
CA VAL A 20 -1.82 -5.75 0.80
C VAL A 20 -1.11 -7.11 0.84
N ALA A 21 -0.50 -7.46 1.97
CA ALA A 21 0.17 -8.76 2.15
C ALA A 21 -0.81 -9.95 2.15
N ALA A 22 -2.05 -9.76 2.61
CA ALA A 22 -3.08 -10.80 2.64
C ALA A 22 -3.57 -11.18 1.23
N GLU A 23 -3.62 -10.21 0.31
CA GLU A 23 -4.14 -10.40 -1.05
C GLU A 23 -3.18 -9.79 -2.11
N PRO A 24 -1.97 -10.34 -2.28
CA PRO A 24 -0.91 -9.71 -3.07
C PRO A 24 -1.17 -9.67 -4.58
N PHE A 25 -2.11 -10.48 -5.07
CA PHE A 25 -2.50 -10.55 -6.48
C PHE A 25 -3.88 -9.92 -6.74
N ARG A 26 -4.39 -9.16 -5.77
CA ARG A 26 -5.58 -8.34 -5.96
C ARG A 26 -5.29 -7.32 -7.07
N VAL A 27 -6.24 -7.18 -7.99
CA VAL A 27 -6.22 -6.11 -8.99
C VAL A 27 -6.56 -4.79 -8.31
N GLY A 28 -5.71 -3.78 -8.54
CA GLY A 28 -5.83 -2.44 -8.03
C GLY A 28 -7.06 -1.70 -8.56
N ASP A 29 -7.38 -0.58 -7.93
CA ASP A 29 -8.35 0.38 -8.48
C ASP A 29 -7.79 1.04 -9.75
N LEU A 30 -6.46 1.14 -9.82
CA LEU A 30 -5.67 1.57 -10.98
C LEU A 30 -4.42 0.70 -11.12
N GLN A 31 -3.86 0.67 -12.32
CA GLN A 31 -2.57 0.05 -12.62
C GLN A 31 -1.63 1.09 -13.23
N GLN A 32 -0.37 1.09 -12.80
CA GLN A 32 0.65 1.98 -13.34
C GLN A 32 1.95 1.23 -13.67
N ALA A 33 2.52 1.51 -14.84
CA ALA A 33 3.83 1.01 -15.20
C ALA A 33 4.93 1.84 -14.54
N ASP A 34 5.92 1.19 -13.92
CA ASP A 34 7.15 1.87 -13.48
C ASP A 34 8.15 2.03 -14.64
N PRO A 35 9.24 2.79 -14.47
CA PRO A 35 10.29 2.93 -15.48
C PRO A 35 10.99 1.62 -15.88
N ASP A 36 10.94 0.59 -15.04
CA ASP A 36 11.50 -0.74 -15.32
C ASP A 36 10.50 -1.63 -16.08
N GLY A 37 9.30 -1.13 -16.37
CA GLY A 37 8.23 -1.84 -17.08
C GLY A 37 7.39 -2.77 -16.19
N ARG A 38 7.55 -2.74 -14.86
CA ARG A 38 6.69 -3.51 -13.95
C ARG A 38 5.32 -2.85 -13.86
N THR A 39 4.27 -3.67 -13.83
CA THR A 39 2.93 -3.19 -13.51
C THR A 39 2.78 -3.16 -12.00
N ASN A 40 2.51 -1.96 -11.47
CA ASN A 40 2.13 -1.77 -10.08
C ASN A 40 0.62 -1.67 -9.98
N GLU A 41 0.08 -2.30 -8.95
CA GLU A 41 -1.28 -2.12 -8.50
C GLU A 41 -1.35 -0.89 -7.60
N VAL A 42 -2.39 -0.09 -7.79
CA VAL A 42 -2.68 1.09 -6.96
C VAL A 42 -4.03 0.89 -6.31
N LEU A 43 -4.06 0.88 -4.98
CA LEU A 43 -5.26 0.67 -4.17
C LEU A 43 -5.53 1.86 -3.26
N LEU A 44 -6.80 2.27 -3.16
CA LEU A 44 -7.26 3.17 -2.11
C LEU A 44 -7.72 2.34 -0.90
N LEU A 45 -6.93 2.35 0.17
CA LEU A 45 -7.23 1.68 1.44
C LEU A 45 -7.47 2.73 2.53
N GLY A 46 -8.74 3.06 2.76
CA GLY A 46 -9.10 4.15 3.66
C GLY A 46 -8.67 5.50 3.08
N ASP A 47 -7.84 6.23 3.82
CA ASP A 47 -7.24 7.52 3.41
C ASP A 47 -5.86 7.37 2.77
N TRP A 48 -5.48 6.15 2.36
CA TRP A 48 -4.16 5.86 1.80
C TRP A 48 -4.26 5.32 0.37
N LEU A 49 -3.55 5.96 -0.54
CA LEU A 49 -3.21 5.41 -1.83
C LEU A 49 -1.94 4.57 -1.68
N VAL A 50 -2.04 3.29 -2.00
CA VAL A 50 -0.97 2.31 -1.85
C VAL A 50 -0.57 1.81 -3.22
N THR A 51 0.68 2.07 -3.61
CA THR A 51 1.26 1.48 -4.82
C THR A 51 2.15 0.31 -4.44
N TYR A 52 1.92 -0.84 -5.06
CA TYR A 52 2.72 -2.03 -4.82
C TYR A 52 2.81 -2.93 -6.05
N TRP A 53 3.76 -3.85 -6.02
CA TRP A 53 3.81 -4.98 -6.94
C TRP A 53 4.14 -6.26 -6.18
N ALA A 54 3.69 -7.39 -6.70
CA ALA A 54 3.95 -8.71 -6.13
C ALA A 54 4.83 -9.53 -7.07
N ASP A 55 5.85 -10.16 -6.51
CA ASP A 55 6.68 -11.15 -7.18
C ASP A 55 6.25 -12.55 -6.74
N HIS A 56 5.57 -13.27 -7.62
CA HIS A 56 5.18 -14.65 -7.35
C HIS A 56 6.40 -15.58 -7.24
N ALA A 57 7.48 -15.33 -7.98
CA ALA A 57 8.63 -16.24 -8.02
C ALA A 57 9.39 -16.27 -6.70
N VAL A 58 9.45 -15.14 -5.97
CA VAL A 58 10.11 -15.03 -4.67
C VAL A 58 9.17 -14.83 -3.49
N ARG A 59 7.84 -14.90 -3.72
CA ARG A 59 6.79 -14.72 -2.69
C ARG A 59 6.95 -13.41 -1.93
N GLU A 60 7.26 -12.34 -2.65
CA GLU A 60 7.51 -11.01 -2.10
C GLU A 60 6.44 -10.02 -2.56
N VAL A 61 6.07 -9.10 -1.67
CA VAL A 61 5.23 -7.96 -2.00
C VAL A 61 6.00 -6.71 -1.65
N ARG A 62 6.15 -5.81 -2.62
CA ARG A 62 6.88 -4.57 -2.43
C ARG A 62 5.94 -3.39 -2.54
N VAL A 63 5.74 -2.70 -1.42
CA VAL A 63 5.07 -1.40 -1.38
C VAL A 63 6.09 -0.34 -1.80
N VAL A 64 5.82 0.34 -2.90
CA VAL A 64 6.73 1.35 -3.48
C VAL A 64 6.34 2.78 -3.11
N ALA A 65 5.05 3.02 -2.84
CA ALA A 65 4.55 4.31 -2.38
C ALA A 65 3.36 4.15 -1.44
N LEU A 66 3.31 5.04 -0.45
CA LEU A 66 2.19 5.22 0.49
C LEU A 66 1.90 6.71 0.57
N GLU A 67 0.79 7.12 -0.03
CA GLU A 67 0.40 8.51 -0.13
C GLU A 67 -0.93 8.71 0.60
N ARG A 68 -0.99 9.73 1.46
CA ARG A 68 -2.23 10.06 2.14
C ARG A 68 -3.08 10.93 1.24
N VAL A 69 -4.35 10.58 1.09
CA VAL A 69 -5.33 11.41 0.39
C VAL A 69 -5.96 12.33 1.43
N ASP A 70 -5.61 13.61 1.38
CA ASP A 70 -6.28 14.62 2.20
C ASP A 70 -7.58 15.04 1.50
N GLU A 71 -8.69 15.03 2.24
CA GLU A 71 -9.92 15.69 1.81
C GLU A 71 -9.69 17.21 1.93
N GLY A 72 -9.68 17.90 0.79
CA GLY A 72 -9.44 19.35 0.71
C GLY A 72 -10.53 20.19 1.37
#